data_AF-A0A2A5EE59-F1
#
_entry.id   AF-A0A2A5EE59-F1
#
_cell.length_a   1.000
_cell.length_b   1.000
_cell.length_c   1.000
_cell.angle_alpha   90.00
_cell.angle_beta   90.00
_cell.angle_gamma   90.00
#
_symmetry.space_group_name_H-M   'P 1'
#
loop_
_entity.id
_entity.type
_entity.pdbx_description
1 polymer ?
#
loop_
_entity_poly.entity_id
_entity_poly.type
_entity_poly.pdbx_seq_one_letter_code
_entity_poly.pdbx_strand_id
1 'polypeptide(L)'
;MLVSYNIPKKAFLFVLVALSLNMISVAQKPRFKEKKIAHRVKKHVKYLADDELEGRLTGSAGETKSAEYIARQFEKIGLTPMGENKYFQNMTVPNMRMAQGNSSFMVNDTVLTLFTDYYPISVSANNGRYKGDAINIGYGIEDQGLKTNDYKDKDVKGKAVVINLDLPGGMHPHSRFMSWAGTEFRVNYAKSKGARVVIFYSTDEDLFPSGTLAKVMTNSNLPVIFVKKDLSKKDTFSIDLIVDILLLSTESYNVLGYIDNGAKPIVVIGAHHDHLGRGEKGGSLAETEGDIHNGADDNASGVAALFELARIVKKSKHFKNNNYLFVAFTGEEQGLLGSKHFVKKVMKTDLGDRISYMINMDMIGHLDSTQKTLIINGVGTSPEWNKAIKRVSYPKRKIAKIKTTESGIGASDHTSFYLHGVPAVHFFTGQHQYYHKPTDDVEIVNYGGEAFVISYISRFMCEMDKQSGKLDSAQKNGEVYRLNPNGTILFTKTKDENQGRMNFKVTLGIMPDYVYDGEGMRVDGVKTNKPADKAGMLKGDIIIAMNGKLVLNIQDYMKVLSQLDKGDKAIVNVKRGNETKELNVQF
;
A
#
# COMPACT_ATOMS: atom_id res chain seq x y z
N MET A 1 -54.98 -38.06 -58.11
CA MET A 1 -53.77 -38.85 -57.80
C MET A 1 -53.00 -38.13 -56.70
N LEU A 2 -53.14 -38.56 -55.45
CA LEU A 2 -52.34 -38.05 -54.33
C LEU A 2 -51.21 -39.06 -54.08
N VAL A 3 -49.98 -38.67 -54.40
CA VAL A 3 -48.78 -39.48 -54.16
C VAL A 3 -48.34 -39.27 -52.71
N SER A 4 -48.56 -40.27 -51.88
CA SER A 4 -48.07 -40.33 -50.49
C SER A 4 -46.57 -40.67 -50.50
N TYR A 5 -45.72 -39.71 -50.14
CA TYR A 5 -44.32 -39.98 -49.85
C TYR A 5 -44.19 -40.50 -48.41
N ASN A 6 -43.98 -41.82 -48.31
CA ASN A 6 -43.73 -42.50 -47.05
C ASN A 6 -42.26 -42.26 -46.65
N ILE A 7 -41.98 -41.14 -45.97
CA ILE A 7 -40.65 -40.89 -45.42
C ILE A 7 -40.47 -41.87 -44.23
N PRO A 8 -39.46 -42.76 -44.25
CA PRO A 8 -39.28 -43.72 -43.18
C PRO A 8 -38.97 -42.99 -41.87
N LYS A 9 -39.74 -43.25 -40.81
CA LYS A 9 -39.60 -42.64 -39.47
C LYS A 9 -38.16 -42.69 -38.91
N LYS A 10 -37.33 -43.62 -39.39
CA LYS A 10 -35.91 -43.74 -39.02
C LYS A 10 -35.03 -42.61 -39.61
N ALA A 11 -35.36 -42.08 -40.80
CA ALA A 11 -34.61 -40.98 -41.41
C ALA A 11 -34.90 -39.63 -40.72
N PHE A 12 -36.12 -39.42 -40.25
CA PHE A 12 -36.50 -38.20 -39.51
C PHE A 12 -35.85 -38.13 -38.12
N LEU A 13 -35.71 -39.28 -37.45
CA LEU A 13 -35.02 -39.38 -36.17
C LEU A 13 -33.51 -39.10 -36.28
N PHE A 14 -32.87 -39.53 -37.38
CA PHE A 14 -31.45 -39.25 -37.63
C PHE A 14 -31.17 -37.76 -37.91
N VAL A 15 -32.08 -37.07 -38.61
CA VAL A 15 -31.94 -35.61 -38.87
C VAL A 15 -32.17 -34.80 -37.59
N LEU A 16 -33.11 -35.19 -36.72
CA LEU A 16 -33.33 -34.55 -35.42
C LEU A 16 -32.17 -34.78 -34.43
N VAL A 17 -31.52 -35.95 -34.46
CA VAL A 17 -30.33 -36.24 -33.66
C VAL A 17 -29.10 -35.49 -34.19
N ALA A 18 -28.95 -35.36 -35.52
CA ALA A 18 -27.88 -34.57 -36.12
C ALA A 18 -28.03 -33.05 -35.88
N LEU A 19 -29.27 -32.54 -35.82
CA LEU A 19 -29.56 -31.15 -35.47
C LEU A 19 -29.39 -30.87 -33.96
N SER A 20 -29.67 -31.84 -33.08
CA SER A 20 -29.44 -31.70 -31.64
C SER A 20 -27.95 -31.81 -31.26
N LEU A 21 -27.16 -32.59 -32.00
CA LEU A 21 -25.70 -32.68 -31.81
C LEU A 21 -24.95 -31.40 -32.23
N ASN A 22 -25.48 -30.63 -33.20
CA ASN A 22 -24.88 -29.35 -33.58
C ASN A 22 -25.15 -28.22 -32.56
N MET A 23 -26.21 -28.31 -31.76
CA MET A 23 -26.49 -27.32 -30.70
C MET A 23 -25.61 -27.48 -29.44
N ILE A 24 -24.96 -28.64 -29.26
CA ILE A 24 -24.06 -28.89 -28.12
C ILE A 24 -22.65 -28.29 -28.36
N SER A 25 -22.28 -27.99 -29.60
CA SER A 25 -20.93 -27.50 -29.94
C SER A 25 -20.71 -25.99 -29.70
N VAL A 26 -21.70 -25.23 -29.24
CA VAL A 26 -21.57 -23.78 -29.00
C VAL A 26 -21.20 -23.43 -27.54
N ALA A 27 -21.15 -24.40 -26.62
CA ALA A 27 -20.94 -24.12 -25.18
C ALA A 27 -19.48 -24.10 -24.68
N GLN A 28 -18.46 -24.39 -25.50
CA GLN A 28 -17.06 -24.53 -25.01
C GLN A 28 -16.16 -23.28 -25.12
N LYS A 29 -16.67 -22.12 -25.55
CA LYS A 29 -15.87 -20.88 -25.66
C LYS A 29 -15.30 -20.29 -24.34
N PRO A 30 -15.87 -20.48 -23.12
CA PRO A 30 -15.37 -19.82 -21.90
C PRO A 30 -14.19 -20.53 -21.20
N ARG A 31 -13.54 -21.52 -21.84
CA ARG A 31 -12.31 -22.16 -21.31
C ARG A 31 -11.05 -21.74 -22.09
N PHE A 32 -11.21 -21.31 -23.35
CA PHE A 32 -10.09 -20.97 -24.23
C PHE A 32 -9.56 -19.54 -24.01
N LYS A 33 -10.45 -18.58 -23.69
CA LYS A 33 -10.05 -17.18 -23.43
C LYS A 33 -9.16 -17.07 -22.20
N GLU A 34 -9.57 -17.65 -21.08
CA GLU A 34 -8.82 -17.63 -19.83
C GLU A 34 -7.51 -18.43 -19.93
N LYS A 35 -7.48 -19.53 -20.70
CA LYS A 35 -6.23 -20.25 -20.98
C LYS A 35 -5.21 -19.35 -21.71
N LYS A 36 -5.67 -18.52 -22.65
CA LYS A 36 -4.81 -17.56 -23.36
C LYS A 36 -4.35 -16.41 -22.45
N ILE A 37 -5.23 -15.92 -21.58
CA ILE A 37 -4.87 -14.93 -20.56
C ILE A 37 -3.78 -15.52 -19.64
N ALA A 38 -4.03 -16.69 -19.04
CA ALA A 38 -3.08 -17.38 -18.17
C ALA A 38 -1.70 -17.57 -18.81
N HIS A 39 -1.65 -17.95 -20.10
CA HIS A 39 -0.38 -18.11 -20.81
C HIS A 39 0.40 -16.79 -20.97
N ARG A 40 -0.28 -15.68 -21.29
CA ARG A 40 0.36 -14.37 -21.43
C ARG A 40 0.78 -13.81 -20.08
N VAL A 41 -0.07 -13.94 -19.07
CA VAL A 41 0.24 -13.59 -17.68
C VAL A 41 1.49 -14.32 -17.22
N LYS A 42 1.54 -15.65 -17.38
CA LYS A 42 2.73 -16.44 -17.03
C LYS A 42 4.01 -15.93 -17.68
N LYS A 43 3.95 -15.48 -18.94
CA LYS A 43 5.11 -14.90 -19.62
C LYS A 43 5.55 -13.57 -18.97
N HIS A 44 4.63 -12.75 -18.51
CA HIS A 44 4.94 -11.47 -17.88
C HIS A 44 5.47 -11.65 -16.47
N VAL A 45 4.80 -12.46 -15.65
CA VAL A 45 5.24 -12.80 -14.29
C VAL A 45 6.65 -13.39 -14.32
N LYS A 46 6.91 -14.36 -15.23
CA LYS A 46 8.25 -14.96 -15.36
C LYS A 46 9.38 -13.99 -15.65
N TYR A 47 9.12 -12.95 -16.43
CA TYR A 47 10.15 -11.94 -16.69
C TYR A 47 10.30 -10.99 -15.51
N LEU A 48 9.18 -10.57 -14.93
CA LEU A 48 9.18 -9.59 -13.86
C LEU A 48 9.84 -10.17 -12.59
N ALA A 49 9.51 -11.42 -12.25
CA ALA A 49 10.07 -12.17 -11.12
C ALA A 49 11.36 -12.95 -11.47
N ASP A 50 12.10 -12.54 -12.51
CA ASP A 50 13.39 -13.15 -12.84
C ASP A 50 14.49 -12.61 -11.91
N ASP A 51 15.42 -13.47 -11.48
CA ASP A 51 16.59 -13.10 -10.67
C ASP A 51 17.43 -11.98 -11.32
N GLU A 52 17.42 -11.85 -12.65
CA GLU A 52 18.09 -10.76 -13.38
C GLU A 52 17.54 -9.36 -13.03
N LEU A 53 16.34 -9.30 -12.45
CA LEU A 53 15.71 -8.08 -11.94
C LEU A 53 15.95 -7.88 -10.44
N GLU A 54 16.71 -8.75 -9.78
CA GLU A 54 17.24 -8.58 -8.43
C GLU A 54 16.16 -8.16 -7.40
N GLY A 55 14.95 -8.70 -7.54
CA GLY A 55 13.81 -8.39 -6.67
C GLY A 55 13.26 -6.96 -6.77
N ARG A 56 13.63 -6.22 -7.82
CA ARG A 56 13.03 -4.92 -8.22
C ARG A 56 12.94 -3.89 -7.10
N LEU A 57 13.96 -3.82 -6.23
CA LEU A 57 13.99 -2.81 -5.18
C LEU A 57 13.87 -1.41 -5.77
N THR A 58 12.98 -0.59 -5.23
CA THR A 58 12.81 0.80 -5.68
C THR A 58 14.14 1.55 -5.76
N GLY A 59 14.42 2.15 -6.92
CA GLY A 59 15.67 2.85 -7.24
C GLY A 59 16.86 1.97 -7.62
N SER A 60 16.67 0.64 -7.76
CA SER A 60 17.70 -0.31 -8.22
C SER A 60 17.72 -0.48 -9.75
N ALA A 61 18.78 -1.10 -10.26
CA ALA A 61 18.86 -1.48 -11.68
C ALA A 61 17.72 -2.45 -12.08
N GLY A 62 17.33 -3.33 -11.17
CA GLY A 62 16.21 -4.26 -11.34
C GLY A 62 14.86 -3.57 -11.52
N GLU A 63 14.60 -2.52 -10.72
CA GLU A 63 13.40 -1.69 -10.88
C GLU A 63 13.40 -0.95 -12.22
N THR A 64 14.56 -0.43 -12.64
CA THR A 64 14.68 0.25 -13.94
C THR A 64 14.39 -0.72 -15.10
N LYS A 65 14.95 -1.94 -15.06
CA LYS A 65 14.65 -3.00 -16.05
C LYS A 65 13.16 -3.36 -16.08
N SER A 66 12.50 -3.39 -14.92
CA SER A 66 11.06 -3.60 -14.80
C SER A 66 10.28 -2.48 -15.47
N ALA A 67 10.59 -1.22 -15.14
CA ALA A 67 9.94 -0.04 -15.69
C ALA A 67 10.06 0.01 -17.23
N GLU A 68 11.25 -0.24 -17.76
CA GLU A 68 11.47 -0.30 -19.21
C GLU A 68 10.70 -1.44 -19.88
N TYR A 69 10.63 -2.61 -19.24
CA TYR A 69 9.83 -3.72 -19.75
C TYR A 69 8.36 -3.35 -19.83
N ILE A 70 7.82 -2.72 -18.79
CA ILE A 70 6.43 -2.27 -18.73
C ILE A 70 6.14 -1.25 -19.83
N ALA A 71 7.02 -0.26 -20.01
CA ALA A 71 6.91 0.72 -21.09
C ALA A 71 6.87 0.04 -22.48
N ARG A 72 7.77 -0.93 -22.73
CA ARG A 72 7.76 -1.72 -23.97
C ARG A 72 6.48 -2.54 -24.15
N GLN A 73 5.90 -3.07 -23.08
CA GLN A 73 4.62 -3.79 -23.18
C GLN A 73 3.45 -2.84 -23.46
N PHE A 74 3.40 -1.67 -22.82
CA PHE A 74 2.40 -0.64 -23.09
C PHE A 74 2.46 -0.16 -24.55
N GLU A 75 3.66 0.10 -25.06
CA GLU A 75 3.88 0.46 -26.47
C GLU A 75 3.38 -0.65 -27.41
N LYS A 76 3.74 -1.92 -27.16
CA LYS A 76 3.25 -3.07 -27.95
C LYS A 76 1.74 -3.24 -27.93
N ILE A 77 1.07 -2.82 -26.87
CA ILE A 77 -0.41 -2.85 -26.77
C ILE A 77 -1.02 -1.64 -27.50
N GLY A 78 -0.25 -0.57 -27.73
CA GLY A 78 -0.68 0.65 -28.40
C GLY A 78 -1.30 1.68 -27.45
N LEU A 79 -0.75 1.78 -26.23
CA LEU A 79 -1.11 2.82 -25.25
C LEU A 79 -0.29 4.08 -25.53
N THR A 80 -0.89 5.25 -25.36
CA THR A 80 -0.19 6.53 -25.48
C THR A 80 0.63 6.79 -24.20
N PRO A 81 1.89 7.23 -24.30
CA PRO A 81 2.68 7.65 -23.14
C PRO A 81 2.07 8.87 -22.43
N MET A 82 2.12 8.90 -21.09
CA MET A 82 1.63 10.02 -20.26
C MET A 82 2.62 10.48 -19.17
N GLY A 83 3.87 10.03 -19.22
CA GLY A 83 4.95 10.48 -18.34
C GLY A 83 5.59 11.78 -18.83
N GLU A 84 6.46 12.38 -18.01
CA GLU A 84 7.24 13.56 -18.44
C GLU A 84 8.28 13.18 -19.50
N ASN A 85 8.75 11.93 -19.47
CA ASN A 85 9.59 11.35 -20.49
C ASN A 85 8.95 10.07 -21.03
N LYS A 86 8.23 10.17 -22.15
CA LYS A 86 7.45 9.06 -22.73
C LYS A 86 6.54 8.43 -21.66
N TYR A 87 6.71 7.15 -21.32
CA TYR A 87 5.87 6.46 -20.34
C TYR A 87 6.29 6.75 -18.89
N PHE A 88 7.45 7.37 -18.65
CA PHE A 88 8.02 7.48 -17.31
C PHE A 88 7.62 8.77 -16.62
N GLN A 89 7.02 8.63 -15.44
CA GLN A 89 6.95 9.70 -14.46
C GLN A 89 8.08 9.54 -13.45
N ASN A 90 8.98 10.51 -13.41
CA ASN A 90 10.20 10.42 -12.62
C ASN A 90 9.97 10.72 -11.14
N MET A 91 10.64 9.97 -10.28
CA MET A 91 10.71 10.19 -8.84
C MET A 91 12.14 9.99 -8.34
N THR A 92 12.66 10.98 -7.61
CA THR A 92 14.00 10.90 -7.00
C THR A 92 13.91 10.26 -5.62
N VAL A 93 14.44 9.04 -5.47
CA VAL A 93 14.40 8.26 -4.23
C VAL A 93 15.73 8.33 -3.47
N PRO A 94 15.74 8.74 -2.19
CA PRO A 94 16.92 8.70 -1.33
C PRO A 94 17.45 7.27 -1.12
N ASN A 95 18.71 7.06 -1.45
CA ASN A 95 19.43 5.82 -1.17
C ASN A 95 20.31 5.91 0.07
N MET A 96 20.86 7.09 0.32
CA MET A 96 21.71 7.34 1.48
C MET A 96 21.52 8.78 1.96
N ARG A 97 21.48 8.93 3.27
CA ARG A 97 21.62 10.21 3.94
C ARG A 97 22.69 10.09 5.02
N MET A 98 23.70 10.93 4.95
CA MET A 98 24.83 10.88 5.88
C MET A 98 25.33 12.29 6.21
N ALA A 99 25.47 12.60 7.50
CA ALA A 99 26.10 13.83 7.92
C ALA A 99 27.55 13.87 7.41
N GLN A 100 27.94 15.00 6.82
CA GLN A 100 29.29 15.20 6.28
C GLN A 100 30.18 15.87 7.33
N GLY A 101 31.50 15.65 7.23
CA GLY A 101 32.49 16.16 8.18
C GLY A 101 32.65 17.68 8.20
N ASN A 102 32.09 18.38 7.23
CA ASN A 102 31.98 19.84 7.20
C ASN A 102 30.75 20.37 7.97
N SER A 103 29.94 19.50 8.57
CA SER A 103 28.97 19.93 9.59
C SER A 103 29.73 20.46 10.81
N SER A 104 29.32 21.63 11.30
CA SER A 104 29.92 22.27 12.46
C SER A 104 28.85 22.81 13.38
N PHE A 105 29.04 22.68 14.68
CA PHE A 105 28.15 23.28 15.66
C PHE A 105 28.97 23.89 16.79
N MET A 106 28.72 25.17 17.04
CA MET A 106 29.34 25.94 18.10
C MET A 106 28.25 26.53 18.99
N VAL A 107 28.46 26.44 20.30
CA VAL A 107 27.59 27.04 21.32
C VAL A 107 28.43 28.04 22.10
N ASN A 108 28.08 29.33 22.00
CA ASN A 108 28.93 30.45 22.39
C ASN A 108 30.33 30.29 21.76
N ASP A 109 31.37 30.07 22.56
CA ASP A 109 32.75 29.88 22.09
C ASP A 109 33.20 28.40 22.12
N THR A 110 32.28 27.47 22.42
CA THR A 110 32.59 26.03 22.53
C THR A 110 32.22 25.31 21.24
N VAL A 111 33.21 24.76 20.56
CA VAL A 111 33.02 23.86 19.41
C VAL A 111 32.60 22.47 19.90
N LEU A 112 31.55 21.92 19.30
CA LEU A 112 31.07 20.57 19.58
C LEU A 112 31.49 19.62 18.44
N THR A 113 31.79 18.37 18.80
CA THR A 113 32.29 17.35 17.88
C THR A 113 31.12 16.54 17.31
N LEU A 114 31.07 16.39 15.99
CA LEU A 114 30.03 15.61 15.29
C LEU A 114 30.07 14.13 15.72
N PHE A 115 28.91 13.52 15.94
CA PHE A 115 28.66 12.18 16.47
C PHE A 115 29.12 11.90 17.92
N THR A 116 30.07 12.69 18.45
CA THR A 116 30.43 12.66 19.87
C THR A 116 29.44 13.49 20.69
N ASP A 117 29.29 14.77 20.36
CA ASP A 117 28.50 15.75 21.12
C ASP A 117 27.14 16.06 20.49
N TYR A 118 27.07 16.06 19.16
CA TYR A 118 25.86 16.38 18.40
C TYR A 118 25.81 15.67 17.06
N TYR A 119 24.62 15.57 16.46
CA TYR A 119 24.43 15.04 15.12
C TYR A 119 23.07 15.47 14.56
N PRO A 120 22.91 15.59 13.22
CA PRO A 120 21.59 15.78 12.63
C PRO A 120 20.70 14.54 12.85
N ILE A 121 19.39 14.76 12.88
CA ILE A 121 18.40 13.67 12.94
C ILE A 121 17.58 13.58 11.66
N SER A 122 16.84 12.48 11.48
CA SER A 122 16.13 12.13 10.22
C SER A 122 15.26 13.25 9.63
N VAL A 123 14.65 14.10 10.45
CA VAL A 123 13.78 15.20 10.00
C VAL A 123 14.55 16.45 9.54
N SER A 124 15.87 16.49 9.73
CA SER A 124 16.73 17.62 9.38
C SER A 124 16.77 17.87 7.87
N ALA A 125 16.84 19.14 7.49
CA ALA A 125 17.14 19.56 6.13
C ALA A 125 18.61 19.40 5.79
N ASN A 126 18.87 19.27 4.49
CA ASN A 126 20.23 19.21 3.98
C ASN A 126 20.78 20.64 3.80
N ASN A 127 22.08 20.84 3.98
CA ASN A 127 22.80 22.11 3.76
C ASN A 127 22.23 23.30 4.56
N GLY A 128 21.88 23.04 5.82
CA GLY A 128 21.39 24.03 6.76
C GLY A 128 22.51 24.93 7.29
N ARG A 129 22.30 26.25 7.32
CA ARG A 129 23.22 27.20 7.96
C ARG A 129 22.45 28.18 8.82
N TYR A 130 22.96 28.44 10.01
CA TYR A 130 22.38 29.42 10.91
C TYR A 130 23.42 29.95 11.88
N LYS A 131 23.41 31.27 12.08
CA LYS A 131 24.19 31.94 13.11
C LYS A 131 23.31 32.96 13.81
N GLY A 132 23.28 32.90 15.14
CA GLY A 132 22.43 33.78 15.96
C GLY A 132 21.99 33.10 17.23
N ASP A 133 20.91 33.60 17.83
CA ASP A 133 20.45 33.13 19.13
C ASP A 133 19.67 31.81 19.04
N ALA A 134 19.83 30.98 20.06
CA ALA A 134 19.03 29.81 20.36
C ALA A 134 18.29 30.01 21.68
N ILE A 135 16.97 29.79 21.65
CA ILE A 135 16.07 30.01 22.79
C ILE A 135 15.57 28.66 23.30
N ASN A 136 15.75 28.41 24.59
CA ASN A 136 15.17 27.24 25.24
C ASN A 136 13.67 27.44 25.47
N ILE A 137 12.89 26.52 24.92
CA ILE A 137 11.43 26.48 24.96
C ILE A 137 10.93 25.18 25.60
N GLY A 138 11.66 24.63 26.57
CA GLY A 138 11.22 23.47 27.34
C GLY A 138 10.91 22.27 26.44
N TYR A 139 9.69 21.74 26.52
CA TYR A 139 9.26 20.58 25.74
C TYR A 139 8.72 20.93 24.34
N GLY A 140 8.61 22.22 24.02
CA GLY A 140 8.10 22.73 22.76
C GLY A 140 6.60 22.43 22.57
N ILE A 141 5.82 22.44 23.65
CA ILE A 141 4.39 22.11 23.67
C ILE A 141 3.54 23.38 23.79
N GLU A 142 2.53 23.52 22.93
CA GLU A 142 1.45 24.51 23.10
C GLU A 142 0.11 23.87 22.82
N ASP A 143 -0.61 23.55 23.91
CA ASP A 143 -1.86 22.82 23.89
C ASP A 143 -2.80 23.37 24.97
N GLN A 144 -3.90 23.98 24.53
CA GLN A 144 -4.89 24.57 25.43
C GLN A 144 -5.63 23.50 26.26
N GLY A 145 -5.87 22.31 25.69
CA GLY A 145 -6.53 21.20 26.39
C GLY A 145 -5.67 20.64 27.51
N LEU A 146 -4.35 20.60 27.31
CA LEU A 146 -3.38 20.16 28.31
C LEU A 146 -2.93 21.28 29.27
N LYS A 147 -3.35 22.53 29.01
CA LYS A 147 -2.98 23.74 29.77
C LYS A 147 -1.47 23.99 29.81
N THR A 148 -0.77 23.72 28.71
CA THR A 148 0.68 23.91 28.58
C THR A 148 0.97 24.84 27.40
N ASN A 149 1.87 25.80 27.58
CA ASN A 149 2.36 26.66 26.50
C ASN A 149 3.81 27.07 26.76
N ASP A 150 4.76 26.31 26.20
CA ASP A 150 6.18 26.58 26.33
C ASP A 150 6.69 27.70 25.40
N TYR A 151 5.86 28.13 24.45
CA TYR A 151 6.13 29.27 23.56
C TYR A 151 5.72 30.61 24.18
N LYS A 152 4.99 30.59 25.30
CA LYS A 152 4.50 31.79 25.95
C LYS A 152 5.68 32.69 26.34
N ASP A 153 5.60 33.97 25.98
CA ASP A 153 6.60 35.00 26.27
C ASP A 153 7.99 34.72 25.67
N LYS A 154 8.09 33.85 24.66
CA LYS A 154 9.34 33.52 23.93
C LYS A 154 9.30 34.05 22.49
N ASP A 155 10.26 34.89 22.12
CA ASP A 155 10.41 35.39 20.75
C ASP A 155 11.17 34.39 19.87
N VAL A 156 10.47 33.41 19.30
CA VAL A 156 11.09 32.33 18.49
C VAL A 156 11.24 32.68 17.01
N LYS A 157 10.68 33.80 16.56
CA LYS A 157 10.57 34.11 15.12
C LYS A 157 11.95 34.44 14.54
N GLY A 158 12.35 33.68 13.52
CA GLY A 158 13.65 33.84 12.86
C GLY A 158 14.83 33.24 13.61
N LYS A 159 14.61 32.62 14.79
CA LYS A 159 15.67 32.14 15.69
C LYS A 159 15.76 30.61 15.75
N ALA A 160 16.80 30.11 16.40
CA ALA A 160 16.89 28.70 16.77
C ALA A 160 16.08 28.44 18.05
N VAL A 161 15.45 27.26 18.13
CA VAL A 161 14.76 26.80 19.35
C VAL A 161 15.40 25.53 19.88
N VAL A 162 15.48 25.43 21.21
CA VAL A 162 16.02 24.28 21.93
C VAL A 162 14.87 23.58 22.63
N ILE A 163 14.70 22.29 22.36
CA ILE A 163 13.57 21.49 22.80
C ILE A 163 14.08 20.24 23.52
N ASN A 164 13.59 20.00 24.73
CA ASN A 164 13.76 18.74 25.42
C ASN A 164 12.95 17.65 24.71
N LEU A 165 13.63 16.57 24.29
CA LEU A 165 13.04 15.47 23.54
C LEU A 165 12.08 14.63 24.39
N ASP A 166 12.24 14.62 25.71
CA ASP A 166 11.32 13.98 26.66
C ASP A 166 9.92 14.66 26.66
N LEU A 167 9.03 14.23 27.55
CA LEU A 167 7.72 14.79 27.81
C LEU A 167 7.59 15.20 29.29
N PRO A 168 6.71 16.15 29.63
CA PRO A 168 6.42 16.43 31.03
C PRO A 168 5.85 15.17 31.72
N GLY A 169 6.53 14.72 32.77
CA GLY A 169 6.19 13.48 33.50
C GLY A 169 6.77 12.19 32.89
N GLY A 170 7.61 12.30 31.86
CA GLY A 170 8.31 11.18 31.24
C GLY A 170 7.60 10.58 30.02
N MET A 171 8.36 9.82 29.23
CA MET A 171 7.90 9.18 28.01
C MET A 171 7.29 7.80 28.29
N HIS A 172 5.96 7.73 28.40
CA HIS A 172 5.22 6.46 28.56
C HIS A 172 3.85 6.49 27.87
N PRO A 173 3.27 5.34 27.45
CA PRO A 173 2.07 5.29 26.61
C PRO A 173 0.83 6.00 27.19
N HIS A 174 0.73 6.08 28.51
CA HIS A 174 -0.36 6.77 29.21
C HIS A 174 -0.11 8.26 29.47
N SER A 175 1.00 8.82 28.97
CA SER A 175 1.27 10.25 29.14
C SER A 175 0.22 11.06 28.38
N ARG A 176 -0.37 12.04 29.04
CA ARG A 176 -1.33 12.96 28.41
C ARG A 176 -0.71 13.79 27.29
N PHE A 177 0.62 13.85 27.23
CA PHE A 177 1.39 14.57 26.22
C PHE A 177 1.84 13.67 25.05
N MET A 178 1.39 12.42 24.97
CA MET A 178 1.87 11.47 23.94
C MET A 178 1.65 11.94 22.50
N SER A 179 0.63 12.77 22.23
CA SER A 179 0.44 13.38 20.90
C SER A 179 1.60 14.29 20.47
N TRP A 180 2.38 14.78 21.43
CA TRP A 180 3.53 15.65 21.23
C TRP A 180 4.87 14.90 21.22
N ALA A 181 4.89 13.58 21.44
CA ALA A 181 6.14 12.80 21.49
C ALA A 181 6.94 12.87 20.18
N GLY A 182 6.26 12.95 19.04
CA GLY A 182 6.86 12.92 17.71
C GLY A 182 7.73 14.15 17.41
N THR A 183 8.98 13.90 16.99
CA THR A 183 9.92 14.96 16.58
C THR A 183 9.43 15.74 15.36
N GLU A 184 8.87 15.06 14.35
CA GLU A 184 8.35 15.70 13.15
C GLU A 184 7.23 16.70 13.46
N PHE A 185 6.30 16.33 14.35
CA PHE A 185 5.23 17.22 14.78
C PHE A 185 5.78 18.46 15.49
N ARG A 186 6.67 18.27 16.48
CA ARG A 186 7.28 19.38 17.22
C ARG A 186 8.11 20.30 16.33
N VAL A 187 8.87 19.75 15.39
CA VAL A 187 9.62 20.54 14.40
C VAL A 187 8.70 21.35 13.50
N ASN A 188 7.65 20.73 12.95
CA ASN A 188 6.68 21.43 12.10
C ASN A 188 5.91 22.51 12.88
N TYR A 189 5.61 22.26 14.15
CA TYR A 189 4.98 23.25 15.03
C TYR A 189 5.91 24.44 15.28
N ALA A 190 7.16 24.20 15.69
CA ALA A 190 8.17 25.24 15.87
C ALA A 190 8.39 26.06 14.59
N LYS A 191 8.44 25.38 13.44
CA LYS A 191 8.50 26.02 12.11
C LYS A 191 7.31 26.93 11.86
N SER A 192 6.10 26.49 12.20
CA SER A 192 4.87 27.31 12.05
C SER A 192 4.89 28.58 12.91
N LYS A 193 5.62 28.55 14.04
CA LYS A 193 5.87 29.72 14.91
C LYS A 193 7.02 30.61 14.41
N GLY A 194 7.69 30.21 13.33
CA GLY A 194 8.75 30.98 12.68
C GLY A 194 10.18 30.60 13.07
N ALA A 195 10.39 29.49 13.80
CA ALA A 195 11.72 29.00 14.10
C ALA A 195 12.49 28.64 12.82
N ARG A 196 13.82 28.87 12.83
CA ARG A 196 14.74 28.58 11.71
C ARG A 196 15.64 27.38 11.93
N VAL A 197 15.81 26.94 13.17
CA VAL A 197 16.58 25.75 13.55
C VAL A 197 15.89 25.11 14.75
N VAL A 198 15.90 23.79 14.83
CA VAL A 198 15.47 23.05 16.02
C VAL A 198 16.63 22.24 16.57
N ILE A 199 16.89 22.37 17.86
CA ILE A 199 17.94 21.65 18.58
C ILE A 199 17.25 20.81 19.64
N PHE A 200 17.28 19.49 19.47
CA PHE A 200 16.83 18.58 20.50
C PHE A 200 17.96 18.25 21.47
N TYR A 201 17.61 18.04 22.73
CA TYR A 201 18.48 17.43 23.73
C TYR A 201 17.62 16.53 24.64
N SER A 202 18.25 15.65 25.40
CA SER A 202 17.60 14.85 26.44
C SER A 202 18.58 14.63 27.58
N THR A 203 18.07 14.53 28.80
CA THR A 203 18.83 14.01 29.96
C THR A 203 18.66 12.51 30.13
N ASP A 204 17.68 11.92 29.45
CA ASP A 204 17.45 10.49 29.37
C ASP A 204 18.17 9.93 28.13
N GLU A 205 19.19 9.11 28.38
CA GLU A 205 20.02 8.48 27.34
C GLU A 205 19.23 7.47 26.50
N ASP A 206 18.18 6.85 27.05
CA ASP A 206 17.33 5.89 26.33
C ASP A 206 16.53 6.57 25.21
N LEU A 207 16.37 7.90 25.28
CA LEU A 207 15.69 8.70 24.25
C LEU A 207 16.63 9.17 23.14
N PHE A 208 17.94 8.90 23.21
CA PHE A 208 18.90 9.43 22.25
C PHE A 208 18.64 8.84 20.86
N PRO A 209 18.36 9.68 19.84
CA PRO A 209 18.25 9.18 18.47
C PRO A 209 19.59 8.60 18.03
N SER A 210 19.61 7.57 17.20
CA SER A 210 20.87 6.91 16.78
C SER A 210 21.82 7.79 15.95
N GLY A 211 21.32 8.91 15.40
CA GLY A 211 22.05 9.74 14.43
C GLY A 211 22.09 9.17 13.02
N THR A 212 21.63 7.92 12.82
CA THR A 212 21.39 7.36 11.49
C THR A 212 20.19 8.06 10.85
N LEU A 213 20.41 8.64 9.67
CA LEU A 213 19.38 9.39 8.97
C LEU A 213 18.51 8.46 8.13
N ALA A 214 17.20 8.50 8.38
CA ALA A 214 16.24 7.77 7.57
C ALA A 214 16.23 8.28 6.13
N LYS A 215 16.08 7.34 5.17
CA LYS A 215 16.04 7.58 3.72
C LYS A 215 14.68 8.15 3.29
N VAL A 216 14.33 9.32 3.81
CA VAL A 216 13.01 9.95 3.60
C VAL A 216 13.00 10.90 2.41
N MET A 217 11.94 10.83 1.59
CA MET A 217 11.68 11.71 0.44
C MET A 217 11.49 13.19 0.84
N THR A 218 11.03 13.42 2.07
CA THR A 218 10.70 14.75 2.60
C THR A 218 11.37 14.95 3.95
N ASN A 219 11.83 16.17 4.19
CA ASN A 219 12.36 16.60 5.49
C ASN A 219 11.60 17.85 5.96
N SER A 220 11.96 18.37 7.14
CA SER A 220 11.29 19.54 7.73
C SER A 220 11.58 20.86 7.00
N ASN A 221 12.54 20.89 6.08
CA ASN A 221 13.17 22.09 5.51
C ASN A 221 13.80 23.03 6.57
N LEU A 222 14.01 22.56 7.80
CA LEU A 222 14.80 23.22 8.83
C LEU A 222 16.05 22.39 9.17
N PRO A 223 17.18 23.00 9.52
CA PRO A 223 18.27 22.29 10.17
C PRO A 223 17.78 21.79 11.53
N VAL A 224 17.88 20.48 11.75
CA VAL A 224 17.50 19.83 13.02
C VAL A 224 18.64 18.95 13.52
N ILE A 225 19.12 19.22 14.72
CA ILE A 225 20.18 18.43 15.36
C ILE A 225 19.71 17.91 16.72
N PHE A 226 20.32 16.80 17.15
CA PHE A 226 20.30 16.36 18.53
C PHE A 226 21.66 16.64 19.17
N VAL A 227 21.64 17.08 20.42
CA VAL A 227 22.83 17.38 21.23
C VAL A 227 22.77 16.50 22.48
N LYS A 228 23.81 15.71 22.73
CA LYS A 228 23.87 14.79 23.89
C LYS A 228 24.03 15.51 25.22
N LYS A 229 24.52 16.75 25.19
CA LYS A 229 24.70 17.58 26.37
C LYS A 229 23.36 18.13 26.85
N ASP A 230 23.15 18.13 28.17
CA ASP A 230 22.01 18.81 28.77
C ASP A 230 22.09 20.34 28.54
N LEU A 231 21.07 20.87 27.86
CA LEU A 231 20.91 22.29 27.56
C LEU A 231 19.83 22.97 28.43
N SER A 232 19.23 22.24 29.38
CA SER A 232 18.15 22.73 30.25
C SER A 232 18.48 24.01 31.00
N LYS A 233 19.74 24.18 31.40
CA LYS A 233 20.20 25.30 32.23
C LYS A 233 20.46 26.61 31.47
N LYS A 234 20.23 26.64 30.15
CA LYS A 234 20.48 27.84 29.33
C LYS A 234 19.17 28.37 28.76
N ASP A 235 18.79 29.59 29.11
CA ASP A 235 17.58 30.22 28.59
C ASP A 235 17.75 30.73 27.16
N THR A 236 18.85 31.45 26.89
CA THR A 236 19.20 31.95 25.56
C THR A 236 20.72 31.98 25.42
N PHE A 237 21.24 31.58 24.26
CA PHE A 237 22.67 31.52 23.99
C PHE A 237 22.96 31.64 22.49
N SER A 238 24.18 32.02 22.13
CA SER A 238 24.57 32.17 20.74
C SER A 238 24.99 30.82 20.15
N ILE A 239 24.67 30.60 18.88
CA ILE A 239 25.11 29.42 18.13
C ILE A 239 25.63 29.80 16.74
N ASP A 240 26.53 28.94 16.23
CA ASP A 240 26.92 28.88 14.83
C ASP A 240 26.76 27.42 14.36
N LEU A 241 25.88 27.18 13.39
CA LEU A 241 25.48 25.86 12.94
C LEU A 241 25.61 25.75 11.43
N ILE A 242 26.33 24.73 11.00
CA ILE A 242 26.35 24.19 9.65
C ILE A 242 25.94 22.72 9.74
N VAL A 243 24.86 22.37 9.06
CA VAL A 243 24.42 20.99 8.85
C VAL A 243 24.60 20.67 7.39
N ASP A 244 25.56 19.82 7.07
CA ASP A 244 25.72 19.26 5.74
C ASP A 244 25.35 17.77 5.78
N ILE A 245 24.36 17.41 4.97
CA ILE A 245 23.88 16.05 4.82
C ILE A 245 24.03 15.71 3.35
N LEU A 246 24.93 14.77 3.07
CA LEU A 246 25.02 14.12 1.78
C LEU A 246 23.73 13.33 1.57
N LEU A 247 23.01 13.68 0.50
CA LEU A 247 21.88 12.92 0.00
C LEU A 247 22.29 12.29 -1.33
N LEU A 248 22.49 10.98 -1.32
CA LEU A 248 22.58 10.22 -2.55
C LEU A 248 21.19 9.71 -2.90
N SER A 249 20.76 9.98 -4.11
CA SER A 249 19.46 9.57 -4.64
C SER A 249 19.61 8.86 -5.98
N THR A 250 18.69 7.96 -6.27
CA THR A 250 18.50 7.44 -7.63
C THR A 250 17.14 7.84 -8.17
N GLU A 251 17.03 7.88 -9.49
CA GLU A 251 15.74 8.01 -10.14
C GLU A 251 15.03 6.66 -10.14
N SER A 252 13.73 6.70 -9.91
CA SER A 252 12.78 5.59 -9.97
C SER A 252 11.56 6.07 -10.74
N TYR A 253 10.76 5.15 -11.28
CA TYR A 253 9.74 5.55 -12.26
C TYR A 253 8.37 4.96 -11.95
N ASN A 254 7.34 5.80 -11.91
CA ASN A 254 6.02 5.30 -12.25
C ASN A 254 5.95 5.16 -13.79
N VAL A 255 5.28 4.12 -14.30
CA VAL A 255 5.10 3.91 -15.74
C VAL A 255 3.65 4.07 -16.13
N LEU A 256 3.35 5.06 -16.97
CA LEU A 256 2.00 5.55 -17.29
C LEU A 256 1.67 5.33 -18.77
N GLY A 257 0.66 4.51 -19.04
CA GLY A 257 0.12 4.27 -20.38
C GLY A 257 -1.37 4.59 -20.48
N TYR A 258 -1.79 5.26 -21.55
CA TYR A 258 -3.11 5.85 -21.67
C TYR A 258 -3.89 5.34 -22.89
N ILE A 259 -5.20 5.21 -22.71
CA ILE A 259 -6.17 4.95 -23.78
C ILE A 259 -7.16 6.11 -23.79
N ASP A 260 -7.07 6.92 -24.84
CA ASP A 260 -8.03 7.97 -25.15
C ASP A 260 -9.23 7.38 -25.92
N ASN A 261 -10.42 7.55 -25.36
CA ASN A 261 -11.69 7.22 -25.99
C ASN A 261 -12.52 8.47 -26.32
N GLY A 262 -11.98 9.68 -26.14
CA GLY A 262 -12.69 10.94 -26.27
C GLY A 262 -13.67 11.23 -25.13
N ALA A 263 -13.57 10.49 -24.02
CA ALA A 263 -14.45 10.67 -22.87
C ALA A 263 -13.96 11.80 -21.95
N LYS A 264 -14.83 12.32 -21.07
CA LYS A 264 -14.41 13.27 -20.03
C LYS A 264 -13.74 12.56 -18.85
N PRO A 265 -14.36 11.54 -18.20
CA PRO A 265 -13.79 10.93 -17.01
C PRO A 265 -12.64 9.96 -17.36
N ILE A 266 -11.73 9.80 -16.39
CA ILE A 266 -10.54 8.95 -16.48
C ILE A 266 -10.60 7.92 -15.37
N VAL A 267 -10.43 6.65 -15.74
CA VAL A 267 -10.31 5.55 -14.80
C VAL A 267 -8.84 5.20 -14.67
N VAL A 268 -8.32 5.22 -13.44
CA VAL A 268 -6.96 4.78 -13.15
C VAL A 268 -6.98 3.30 -12.82
N ILE A 269 -6.10 2.52 -13.45
CA ILE A 269 -5.91 1.10 -13.18
C ILE A 269 -4.45 0.93 -12.76
N GLY A 270 -4.23 0.45 -11.53
CA GLY A 270 -2.94 0.45 -10.87
C GLY A 270 -2.49 -0.94 -10.42
N ALA A 271 -1.18 -1.13 -10.41
CA ALA A 271 -0.44 -2.17 -9.69
C ALA A 271 0.97 -1.62 -9.44
N HIS A 272 1.68 -2.04 -8.38
CA HIS A 272 3.09 -1.66 -8.22
C HIS A 272 4.01 -2.68 -8.88
N HIS A 273 5.19 -2.22 -9.31
CA HIS A 273 6.17 -3.06 -10.00
C HIS A 273 7.50 -3.19 -9.27
N ASP A 274 7.69 -2.47 -8.16
CA ASP A 274 8.79 -2.72 -7.24
C ASP A 274 8.48 -3.92 -6.33
N HIS A 275 9.53 -4.45 -5.72
CA HIS A 275 9.43 -5.40 -4.60
C HIS A 275 10.64 -5.20 -3.66
N LEU A 276 10.92 -6.16 -2.78
CA LEU A 276 11.83 -6.01 -1.64
C LEU A 276 13.34 -6.14 -1.96
N GLY A 277 13.73 -6.44 -3.21
CA GLY A 277 15.12 -6.70 -3.55
C GLY A 277 15.68 -7.92 -2.80
N ARG A 278 16.70 -7.71 -1.96
CA ARG A 278 17.24 -8.74 -1.06
C ARG A 278 16.73 -8.63 0.39
N GLY A 279 15.66 -7.88 0.61
CA GLY A 279 15.08 -7.62 1.94
C GLY A 279 15.76 -6.48 2.72
N GLU A 280 16.65 -5.72 2.08
CA GLU A 280 17.58 -4.78 2.72
C GLU A 280 16.93 -3.51 3.30
N LYS A 281 15.69 -3.19 2.90
CA LYS A 281 14.98 -1.98 3.36
C LYS A 281 13.79 -2.28 4.30
N GLY A 282 13.79 -3.46 4.92
CA GLY A 282 12.70 -3.92 5.79
C GLY A 282 11.57 -4.58 5.00
N GLY A 283 10.52 -5.02 5.69
CA GLY A 283 9.38 -5.71 5.09
C GLY A 283 9.59 -7.21 4.86
N SER A 284 10.83 -7.67 4.68
CA SER A 284 11.13 -9.10 4.51
C SER A 284 10.64 -9.96 5.68
N LEU A 285 10.04 -11.10 5.35
CA LEU A 285 9.58 -12.12 6.26
C LEU A 285 10.43 -13.41 6.19
N ALA A 286 11.57 -13.34 5.49
CA ALA A 286 12.52 -14.43 5.32
C ALA A 286 13.18 -14.83 6.66
N GLU A 287 13.66 -16.08 6.72
CA GLU A 287 14.43 -16.58 7.87
C GLU A 287 15.92 -16.28 7.74
N THR A 288 16.41 -16.19 6.50
CA THR A 288 17.77 -15.85 6.12
C THR A 288 17.79 -14.52 5.38
N GLU A 289 18.79 -13.68 5.66
CA GLU A 289 19.00 -12.41 4.96
C GLU A 289 19.78 -12.63 3.66
N GLY A 290 19.54 -11.76 2.67
CA GLY A 290 20.36 -11.66 1.46
C GLY A 290 19.82 -12.37 0.23
N ASP A 291 18.81 -13.24 0.36
CA ASP A 291 18.18 -13.91 -0.79
C ASP A 291 17.28 -12.96 -1.59
N ILE A 292 17.15 -13.20 -2.90
CA ILE A 292 16.34 -12.37 -3.80
C ILE A 292 14.86 -12.62 -3.51
N HIS A 293 14.11 -11.54 -3.33
CA HIS A 293 12.66 -11.55 -3.22
C HIS A 293 12.11 -11.26 -4.61
N ASN A 294 11.76 -12.31 -5.36
CA ASN A 294 11.32 -12.16 -6.74
C ASN A 294 9.91 -11.58 -6.86
N GLY A 295 9.03 -11.76 -5.88
CA GLY A 295 7.74 -11.07 -5.86
C GLY A 295 6.86 -11.45 -7.03
N ALA A 296 6.69 -12.76 -7.27
CA ALA A 296 5.92 -13.27 -8.39
C ALA A 296 4.41 -13.00 -8.23
N ASP A 297 3.87 -13.22 -7.04
CA ASP A 297 2.53 -12.76 -6.70
C ASP A 297 2.54 -11.29 -6.29
N ASP A 298 3.54 -10.86 -5.51
CA ASP A 298 3.70 -9.52 -4.95
C ASP A 298 4.82 -8.70 -5.63
N ASN A 299 4.57 -7.92 -6.67
CA ASN A 299 3.29 -7.74 -7.36
C ASN A 299 3.42 -7.89 -8.88
N ALA A 300 4.28 -8.82 -9.32
CA ALA A 300 4.36 -9.14 -10.75
C ALA A 300 3.02 -9.66 -11.31
N SER A 301 2.17 -10.29 -10.50
CA SER A 301 0.81 -10.69 -10.87
C SER A 301 -0.09 -9.49 -11.21
N GLY A 302 -0.11 -8.44 -10.38
CA GLY A 302 -0.86 -7.22 -10.64
C GLY A 302 -0.38 -6.49 -11.90
N VAL A 303 0.93 -6.43 -12.14
CA VAL A 303 1.48 -5.84 -13.37
C VAL A 303 1.14 -6.68 -14.60
N ALA A 304 1.16 -8.01 -14.50
CA ALA A 304 0.74 -8.89 -15.59
C ALA A 304 -0.75 -8.69 -15.91
N ALA A 305 -1.59 -8.53 -14.89
CA ALA A 305 -3.00 -8.20 -15.02
C ALA A 305 -3.21 -6.82 -15.66
N LEU A 306 -2.38 -5.82 -15.33
CA LEU A 306 -2.39 -4.50 -15.92
C LEU A 306 -2.25 -4.56 -17.45
N PHE A 307 -1.32 -5.37 -17.96
CA PHE A 307 -1.17 -5.60 -19.40
C PHE A 307 -2.38 -6.27 -20.03
N GLU A 308 -2.96 -7.27 -19.38
CA GLU A 308 -4.13 -7.98 -19.90
C GLU A 308 -5.38 -7.10 -19.93
N LEU A 309 -5.63 -6.32 -18.89
CA LEU A 309 -6.72 -5.36 -18.85
C LEU A 309 -6.53 -4.27 -19.92
N ALA A 310 -5.31 -3.75 -20.10
CA ALA A 310 -4.99 -2.82 -21.19
C ALA A 310 -5.32 -3.39 -22.57
N ARG A 311 -4.94 -4.66 -22.83
CA ARG A 311 -5.29 -5.36 -24.09
C ARG A 311 -6.79 -5.53 -24.25
N ILE A 312 -7.50 -5.86 -23.18
CA ILE A 312 -8.94 -6.05 -23.20
C ILE A 312 -9.65 -4.72 -23.49
N VAL A 313 -9.27 -3.65 -22.81
CA VAL A 313 -9.83 -2.30 -23.00
C VAL A 313 -9.57 -1.83 -24.43
N LYS A 314 -8.32 -1.89 -24.90
CA LYS A 314 -7.94 -1.41 -26.24
C LYS A 314 -8.71 -2.11 -27.38
N LYS A 315 -9.00 -3.40 -27.23
CA LYS A 315 -9.66 -4.21 -28.28
C LYS A 315 -11.18 -4.24 -28.20
N SER A 316 -11.75 -3.80 -27.09
CA SER A 316 -13.18 -3.94 -26.82
C SER A 316 -13.97 -2.73 -27.31
N LYS A 317 -15.20 -2.96 -27.75
CA LYS A 317 -16.17 -1.92 -28.09
C LYS A 317 -16.94 -1.41 -26.86
N HIS A 318 -16.78 -2.04 -25.69
CA HIS A 318 -17.57 -1.76 -24.50
C HIS A 318 -16.99 -0.69 -23.57
N PHE A 319 -15.68 -0.41 -23.65
CA PHE A 319 -14.99 0.53 -22.76
C PHE A 319 -14.82 1.86 -23.48
N LYS A 320 -15.90 2.64 -23.58
CA LYS A 320 -15.96 3.88 -24.38
C LYS A 320 -16.46 5.09 -23.63
N ASN A 321 -17.04 4.90 -22.44
CA ASN A 321 -17.57 6.03 -21.66
C ASN A 321 -16.51 6.67 -20.75
N ASN A 322 -15.34 6.05 -20.62
CA ASN A 322 -14.18 6.57 -19.90
C ASN A 322 -12.93 6.52 -20.78
N ASN A 323 -11.96 7.36 -20.43
CA ASN A 323 -10.57 7.12 -20.78
C ASN A 323 -9.92 6.25 -19.70
N TYR A 324 -8.84 5.56 -20.04
CA TYR A 324 -8.18 4.65 -19.12
C TYR A 324 -6.70 4.99 -19.00
N LEU A 325 -6.25 5.22 -17.77
CA LEU A 325 -4.86 5.43 -17.43
C LEU A 325 -4.36 4.21 -16.66
N PHE A 326 -3.45 3.46 -17.26
CA PHE A 326 -2.76 2.33 -16.66
C PHE A 326 -1.48 2.84 -16.02
N VAL A 327 -1.28 2.56 -14.74
CA VAL A 327 -0.12 3.02 -14.00
C VAL A 327 0.52 1.85 -13.29
N ALA A 328 1.79 1.59 -13.61
CA ALA A 328 2.63 0.75 -12.77
C ALA A 328 3.35 1.66 -11.78
N PHE A 329 3.06 1.54 -10.48
CA PHE A 329 3.67 2.35 -9.44
C PHE A 329 5.00 1.76 -8.97
N THR A 330 5.91 2.62 -8.51
CA THR A 330 7.15 2.22 -7.84
C THR A 330 7.13 2.66 -6.37
N GLY A 331 7.97 2.07 -5.52
CA GLY A 331 8.08 2.41 -4.10
C GLY A 331 6.84 2.13 -3.26
N GLU A 332 6.00 1.16 -3.63
CA GLU A 332 4.86 0.73 -2.80
C GLU A 332 5.38 0.20 -1.47
N GLU A 333 6.38 -0.69 -1.54
CA GLU A 333 7.00 -1.38 -0.39
C GLU A 333 7.70 -0.42 0.58
N GLN A 334 8.04 0.77 0.09
CA GLN A 334 8.66 1.85 0.86
C GLN A 334 7.62 2.86 1.38
N GLY A 335 6.35 2.48 1.39
CA GLY A 335 5.25 3.27 1.94
C GLY A 335 4.50 4.10 0.90
N LEU A 336 4.15 3.49 -0.24
CA LEU A 336 3.32 4.08 -1.30
C LEU A 336 3.97 5.29 -1.99
N LEU A 337 5.29 5.30 -2.15
CA LEU A 337 6.04 6.47 -2.63
C LEU A 337 5.54 6.92 -4.02
N GLY A 338 5.43 5.98 -4.96
CA GLY A 338 5.04 6.26 -6.34
C GLY A 338 3.60 6.74 -6.47
N SER A 339 2.64 6.08 -5.83
CA SER A 339 1.23 6.51 -5.89
C SER A 339 1.00 7.84 -5.15
N LYS A 340 1.66 8.08 -4.01
CA LYS A 340 1.63 9.40 -3.34
C LYS A 340 2.21 10.49 -4.23
N HIS A 341 3.34 10.22 -4.89
CA HIS A 341 3.96 11.15 -5.82
C HIS A 341 3.01 11.47 -6.98
N PHE A 342 2.44 10.44 -7.61
CA PHE A 342 1.49 10.57 -8.71
C PHE A 342 0.29 11.43 -8.33
N VAL A 343 -0.42 11.06 -7.26
CA VAL A 343 -1.66 11.75 -6.86
C VAL A 343 -1.37 13.20 -6.47
N LYS A 344 -0.31 13.46 -5.70
CA LYS A 344 0.08 14.82 -5.30
C LYS A 344 0.33 15.75 -6.50
N LYS A 345 0.85 15.21 -7.60
CA LYS A 345 1.13 15.96 -8.83
C LYS A 345 -0.13 16.12 -9.69
N VAL A 346 -0.83 15.03 -9.95
CA VAL A 346 -1.97 15.00 -10.87
C VAL A 346 -3.19 15.73 -10.32
N MET A 347 -3.46 15.64 -9.01
CA MET A 347 -4.60 16.32 -8.36
C MET A 347 -4.51 17.85 -8.38
N LYS A 348 -3.38 18.42 -8.80
CA LYS A 348 -3.18 19.88 -8.97
C LYS A 348 -3.38 20.35 -10.41
N THR A 349 -3.90 19.50 -11.27
CA THR A 349 -4.07 19.75 -12.70
C THR A 349 -5.49 19.37 -13.14
N ASP A 350 -5.93 19.85 -14.31
CA ASP A 350 -7.21 19.47 -14.92
C ASP A 350 -7.39 17.95 -15.11
N LEU A 351 -6.28 17.20 -15.15
CA LEU A 351 -6.30 15.75 -15.21
C LEU A 351 -6.89 15.16 -13.91
N GLY A 352 -6.56 15.74 -12.76
CA GLY A 352 -7.05 15.34 -11.45
C GLY A 352 -8.57 15.42 -11.34
N ASP A 353 -9.15 16.54 -11.80
CA ASP A 353 -10.60 16.77 -11.80
C ASP A 353 -11.38 15.79 -12.69
N ARG A 354 -10.68 15.10 -13.59
CA ARG A 354 -11.24 14.10 -14.49
C ARG A 354 -11.10 12.68 -13.95
N ILE A 355 -10.27 12.43 -12.93
CA ILE A 355 -10.13 11.08 -12.36
C ILE A 355 -11.44 10.70 -11.67
N SER A 356 -12.10 9.68 -12.23
CA SER A 356 -13.38 9.19 -11.75
C SER A 356 -13.21 8.25 -10.57
N TYR A 357 -12.30 7.31 -10.70
CA TYR A 357 -11.99 6.31 -9.68
C TYR A 357 -10.71 5.56 -10.03
N MET A 358 -10.20 4.84 -9.03
CA MET A 358 -9.02 3.99 -9.15
C MET A 358 -9.35 2.52 -8.83
N ILE A 359 -8.83 1.62 -9.66
CA ILE A 359 -8.84 0.18 -9.43
C ILE A 359 -7.39 -0.25 -9.20
N ASN A 360 -7.10 -0.75 -8.00
CA ASN A 360 -5.79 -1.32 -7.65
C ASN A 360 -5.81 -2.84 -7.74
N MET A 361 -4.70 -3.43 -8.15
CA MET A 361 -4.47 -4.87 -8.13
C MET A 361 -3.17 -5.14 -7.41
N ASP A 362 -3.25 -5.96 -6.38
CA ASP A 362 -2.10 -6.39 -5.59
C ASP A 362 -2.28 -7.85 -5.22
N MET A 363 -1.26 -8.67 -5.45
CA MET A 363 -1.29 -10.12 -5.14
C MET A 363 -2.57 -10.81 -5.60
N ILE A 364 -2.77 -10.88 -6.92
CA ILE A 364 -3.97 -11.47 -7.54
C ILE A 364 -3.70 -12.81 -8.24
N GLY A 365 -2.47 -13.28 -8.20
CA GLY A 365 -1.97 -14.50 -8.82
C GLY A 365 -2.14 -15.75 -7.97
N HIS A 366 -2.27 -15.64 -6.65
CA HIS A 366 -2.42 -16.79 -5.74
C HIS A 366 -3.88 -17.10 -5.32
N LEU A 367 -4.82 -17.06 -6.27
CA LEU A 367 -6.22 -17.43 -5.97
C LEU A 367 -6.30 -18.88 -5.47
N ASP A 368 -6.72 -19.07 -4.22
CA ASP A 368 -6.82 -20.39 -3.59
C ASP A 368 -7.70 -21.35 -4.42
N SER A 369 -7.22 -22.57 -4.61
CA SER A 369 -7.87 -23.57 -5.46
C SER A 369 -9.13 -24.18 -4.83
N THR A 370 -9.31 -24.04 -3.51
CA THR A 370 -10.42 -24.62 -2.75
C THR A 370 -11.55 -23.61 -2.53
N GLN A 371 -11.26 -22.54 -1.80
CA GLN A 371 -12.18 -21.45 -1.43
C GLN A 371 -12.45 -20.51 -2.59
N LYS A 372 -11.45 -20.28 -3.48
CA LYS A 372 -11.56 -19.35 -4.63
C LYS A 372 -12.21 -18.02 -4.24
N THR A 373 -11.78 -17.48 -3.11
CA THR A 373 -12.27 -16.22 -2.57
C THR A 373 -11.51 -15.07 -3.21
N LEU A 374 -12.23 -14.11 -3.77
CA LEU A 374 -11.68 -12.82 -4.20
C LEU A 374 -12.01 -11.77 -3.16
N ILE A 375 -11.02 -11.02 -2.68
CA ILE A 375 -11.21 -9.90 -1.76
C ILE A 375 -11.26 -8.60 -2.58
N ILE A 376 -12.25 -7.75 -2.28
CA ILE A 376 -12.37 -6.40 -2.83
C ILE A 376 -12.42 -5.41 -1.66
N ASN A 377 -11.32 -4.71 -1.42
CA ASN A 377 -11.21 -3.71 -0.38
C ASN A 377 -11.66 -2.33 -0.88
N GLY A 378 -12.10 -1.45 0.02
CA GLY A 378 -12.48 -0.07 -0.30
C GLY A 378 -13.87 0.09 -0.92
N VAL A 379 -14.78 -0.88 -0.77
CA VAL A 379 -16.13 -0.76 -1.39
C VAL A 379 -16.98 0.33 -0.74
N GLY A 380 -16.59 0.86 0.41
CA GLY A 380 -17.25 1.98 1.08
C GLY A 380 -16.86 3.34 0.51
N THR A 381 -15.85 3.41 -0.37
CA THR A 381 -15.37 4.68 -0.95
C THR A 381 -16.31 5.25 -2.03
N SER A 382 -17.30 4.47 -2.47
CA SER A 382 -18.37 4.91 -3.37
C SER A 382 -19.62 4.04 -3.22
N PRO A 383 -20.84 4.60 -3.28
CA PRO A 383 -22.07 3.81 -3.28
C PRO A 383 -22.25 2.92 -4.52
N GLU A 384 -21.46 3.13 -5.58
CA GLU A 384 -21.61 2.40 -6.84
C GLU A 384 -20.88 1.04 -6.86
N TRP A 385 -19.90 0.83 -5.97
CA TRP A 385 -19.09 -0.39 -5.94
C TRP A 385 -19.90 -1.65 -5.68
N ASN A 386 -20.66 -1.66 -4.59
CA ASN A 386 -21.49 -2.80 -4.23
C ASN A 386 -22.58 -3.09 -5.28
N LYS A 387 -23.08 -2.07 -5.97
CA LYS A 387 -24.03 -2.26 -7.09
C LYS A 387 -23.34 -2.92 -8.28
N ALA A 388 -22.15 -2.46 -8.67
CA ALA A 388 -21.39 -3.04 -9.76
C ALA A 388 -21.00 -4.49 -9.47
N ILE A 389 -20.49 -4.78 -8.26
CA ILE A 389 -20.15 -6.15 -7.82
C ILE A 389 -21.36 -7.10 -7.97
N LYS A 390 -22.55 -6.68 -7.51
CA LYS A 390 -23.78 -7.48 -7.61
C LYS A 390 -24.22 -7.75 -9.05
N ARG A 391 -23.91 -6.85 -10.00
CA ARG A 391 -24.27 -6.99 -11.42
C ARG A 391 -23.31 -7.89 -12.19
N VAL A 392 -22.11 -8.15 -11.68
CA VAL A 392 -21.15 -9.05 -12.32
C VAL A 392 -21.62 -10.50 -12.20
N SER A 393 -22.23 -11.02 -13.27
CA SER A 393 -22.49 -12.46 -13.39
C SER A 393 -21.19 -13.21 -13.72
N TYR A 394 -20.74 -14.07 -12.79
CA TYR A 394 -19.53 -14.86 -12.94
C TYR A 394 -19.65 -16.28 -12.36
N PRO A 395 -19.13 -17.34 -13.01
CA PRO A 395 -19.32 -18.71 -12.55
C PRO A 395 -18.65 -19.01 -11.20
N LYS A 396 -19.41 -19.55 -10.23
CA LYS A 396 -18.91 -19.96 -8.90
C LYS A 396 -17.73 -20.93 -8.94
N ARG A 397 -17.64 -21.78 -9.97
CA ARG A 397 -16.50 -22.70 -10.15
C ARG A 397 -15.16 -21.98 -10.42
N LYS A 398 -15.21 -20.69 -10.81
CA LYS A 398 -14.05 -19.84 -11.09
C LYS A 398 -13.71 -18.96 -9.89
N ILE A 399 -14.70 -18.23 -9.38
CA ILE A 399 -14.62 -17.46 -8.13
C ILE A 399 -15.84 -17.84 -7.32
N ALA A 400 -15.65 -18.53 -6.20
CA ALA A 400 -16.76 -19.07 -5.44
C ALA A 400 -17.38 -18.02 -4.51
N LYS A 401 -16.55 -17.08 -4.03
CA LYS A 401 -16.92 -16.08 -3.03
C LYS A 401 -16.24 -14.75 -3.30
N ILE A 402 -16.96 -13.66 -3.03
CA ILE A 402 -16.41 -12.31 -2.99
C ILE A 402 -16.53 -11.82 -1.55
N LYS A 403 -15.42 -11.42 -0.96
CA LYS A 403 -15.35 -10.80 0.36
C LYS A 403 -15.06 -9.31 0.17
N THR A 404 -15.77 -8.44 0.88
CA THR A 404 -15.62 -6.98 0.74
C THR A 404 -15.25 -6.33 2.06
N THR A 405 -14.48 -5.25 1.99
CA THR A 405 -14.22 -4.36 3.14
C THR A 405 -14.56 -2.91 2.79
N GLU A 406 -15.07 -2.17 3.75
CA GLU A 406 -15.59 -0.82 3.50
C GLU A 406 -14.49 0.25 3.47
N SER A 407 -13.50 0.18 4.37
CA SER A 407 -12.49 1.24 4.53
C SER A 407 -11.68 1.49 3.25
N GLY A 408 -11.50 2.76 2.91
CA GLY A 408 -10.62 3.19 1.82
C GLY A 408 -9.13 3.22 2.19
N ILE A 409 -8.78 2.94 3.45
CA ILE A 409 -7.42 2.84 3.94
C ILE A 409 -7.00 1.37 3.93
N GLY A 410 -5.88 1.09 3.26
CA GLY A 410 -5.26 -0.23 3.22
C GLY A 410 -3.75 -0.15 2.96
N ALA A 411 -3.10 -1.31 2.92
CA ALA A 411 -1.67 -1.44 2.74
C ALA A 411 -1.27 -1.51 1.25
N SER A 412 -1.89 -0.70 0.38
CA SER A 412 -1.54 -0.65 -1.05
C SER A 412 -1.95 0.68 -1.69
N ASP A 413 -1.61 0.89 -2.96
CA ASP A 413 -1.64 2.19 -3.65
C ASP A 413 -3.01 2.89 -3.72
N HIS A 414 -4.11 2.14 -3.65
CA HIS A 414 -5.48 2.70 -3.58
C HIS A 414 -5.66 3.73 -2.45
N THR A 415 -4.93 3.56 -1.34
CA THR A 415 -4.96 4.48 -0.20
C THR A 415 -4.54 5.90 -0.59
N SER A 416 -3.54 6.03 -1.48
CA SER A 416 -3.07 7.34 -1.94
C SER A 416 -4.18 8.14 -2.65
N PHE A 417 -5.04 7.44 -3.40
CA PHE A 417 -6.20 8.02 -4.09
C PHE A 417 -7.33 8.36 -3.12
N TYR A 418 -7.67 7.43 -2.22
CA TYR A 418 -8.71 7.63 -1.20
C TYR A 418 -8.43 8.87 -0.33
N LEU A 419 -7.18 9.04 0.12
CA LEU A 419 -6.76 10.19 0.95
C LEU A 419 -6.88 11.54 0.22
N HIS A 420 -7.02 11.54 -1.11
CA HIS A 420 -7.25 12.73 -1.92
C HIS A 420 -8.68 12.83 -2.47
N GLY A 421 -9.64 12.09 -1.87
CA GLY A 421 -11.05 12.19 -2.24
C GLY A 421 -11.41 11.48 -3.55
N VAL A 422 -10.55 10.58 -4.04
CA VAL A 422 -10.84 9.76 -5.22
C VAL A 422 -11.37 8.39 -4.78
N PRO A 423 -12.53 7.94 -5.27
CA PRO A 423 -13.02 6.58 -5.01
C PRO A 423 -12.01 5.53 -5.46
N ALA A 424 -11.71 4.56 -4.61
CA ALA A 424 -10.70 3.56 -4.89
C ALA A 424 -11.11 2.19 -4.36
N VAL A 425 -10.90 1.15 -5.16
CA VAL A 425 -11.07 -0.26 -4.78
C VAL A 425 -9.81 -1.05 -5.06
N HIS A 426 -9.56 -2.05 -4.23
CA HIS A 426 -8.37 -2.89 -4.32
C HIS A 426 -8.75 -4.37 -4.40
N PHE A 427 -8.33 -5.02 -5.48
CA PHE A 427 -8.50 -6.45 -5.71
C PHE A 427 -7.30 -7.24 -5.20
N PHE A 428 -7.57 -8.25 -4.38
CA PHE A 428 -6.58 -9.05 -3.67
C PHE A 428 -7.05 -10.51 -3.55
N THR A 429 -6.13 -11.48 -3.55
CA THR A 429 -6.47 -12.90 -3.36
C THR A 429 -6.18 -13.45 -1.96
N GLY A 430 -5.68 -12.61 -1.06
CA GLY A 430 -5.34 -12.99 0.32
C GLY A 430 -3.83 -13.16 0.51
N GLN A 431 -3.35 -13.02 1.74
CA GLN A 431 -1.96 -13.34 2.04
C GLN A 431 -1.75 -14.85 1.99
N HIS A 432 -0.52 -15.25 1.69
CA HIS A 432 -0.10 -16.65 1.65
C HIS A 432 1.31 -16.80 2.22
N GLN A 433 1.70 -18.01 2.60
CA GLN A 433 2.90 -18.27 3.40
C GLN A 433 4.23 -17.81 2.76
N TYR A 434 4.22 -17.54 1.47
CA TYR A 434 5.34 -17.03 0.66
C TYR A 434 5.46 -15.48 0.65
N TYR A 435 4.45 -14.76 1.14
CA TYR A 435 4.40 -13.30 1.15
C TYR A 435 5.67 -12.69 1.78
N HIS A 436 6.27 -11.71 1.09
CA HIS A 436 7.50 -11.03 1.49
C HIS A 436 8.68 -11.98 1.78
N LYS A 437 8.77 -13.10 1.06
CA LYS A 437 9.88 -14.06 1.16
C LYS A 437 10.48 -14.33 -0.22
N PRO A 438 11.73 -14.83 -0.27
CA PRO A 438 12.34 -15.34 -1.50
C PRO A 438 11.51 -16.42 -2.20
N THR A 439 10.64 -17.10 -1.46
CA THR A 439 9.76 -18.15 -1.99
C THR A 439 8.50 -17.63 -2.68
N ASP A 440 8.26 -16.31 -2.70
CA ASP A 440 7.28 -15.72 -3.62
C ASP A 440 7.85 -15.68 -5.04
N ASP A 441 7.81 -16.84 -5.69
CA ASP A 441 8.37 -17.09 -7.02
C ASP A 441 7.34 -17.73 -7.97
N VAL A 442 7.69 -17.82 -9.25
CA VAL A 442 6.80 -18.13 -10.38
C VAL A 442 6.08 -19.47 -10.26
N GLU A 443 6.58 -20.39 -9.43
CA GLU A 443 6.01 -21.70 -9.12
C GLU A 443 4.73 -21.60 -8.28
N ILE A 444 4.62 -20.58 -7.42
CA ILE A 444 3.49 -20.44 -6.50
C ILE A 444 2.27 -19.81 -7.17
N VAL A 445 2.45 -19.17 -8.33
CA VAL A 445 1.39 -18.41 -9.00
C VAL A 445 0.37 -19.36 -9.65
N ASN A 446 -0.90 -19.24 -9.25
CA ASN A 446 -2.02 -19.92 -9.88
C ASN A 446 -2.51 -19.13 -11.10
N TYR A 447 -1.77 -19.24 -12.23
CA TYR A 447 -2.09 -18.50 -13.47
C TYR A 447 -3.51 -18.72 -14.00
N GLY A 448 -4.11 -19.88 -13.73
CA GLY A 448 -5.50 -20.17 -14.09
C GLY A 448 -6.49 -19.38 -13.21
N GLY A 449 -6.21 -19.32 -11.91
CA GLY A 449 -6.93 -18.50 -10.94
C GLY A 449 -6.79 -17.01 -11.23
N GLU A 450 -5.57 -16.54 -11.48
CA GLU A 450 -5.29 -15.15 -11.88
C GLU A 450 -6.08 -14.75 -13.13
N ALA A 451 -6.11 -15.60 -14.15
CA ALA A 451 -6.92 -15.37 -15.35
C ALA A 451 -8.43 -15.29 -15.03
N PHE A 452 -8.91 -16.00 -14.01
CA PHE A 452 -10.28 -15.86 -13.52
C PHE A 452 -10.51 -14.51 -12.84
N VAL A 453 -9.57 -14.03 -12.03
CA VAL A 453 -9.62 -12.73 -11.37
C VAL A 453 -9.60 -11.59 -12.40
N ILE A 454 -8.66 -11.60 -13.35
CA ILE A 454 -8.58 -10.61 -14.45
C ILE A 454 -9.90 -10.55 -15.24
N SER A 455 -10.49 -11.70 -15.53
CA SER A 455 -11.76 -11.79 -16.26
C SER A 455 -12.95 -11.28 -15.43
N TYR A 456 -12.91 -11.43 -14.11
CA TYR A 456 -13.88 -10.80 -13.20
C TYR A 456 -13.71 -9.29 -13.17
N ILE A 457 -12.48 -8.79 -12.96
CA ILE A 457 -12.16 -7.34 -12.95
C ILE A 457 -12.60 -6.70 -14.26
N SER A 458 -12.33 -7.33 -15.40
CA SER A 458 -12.79 -6.83 -16.71
C SER A 458 -14.32 -6.70 -16.81
N ARG A 459 -15.09 -7.62 -16.21
CA ARG A 459 -16.55 -7.52 -16.17
C ARG A 459 -17.03 -6.44 -15.21
N PHE A 460 -16.40 -6.34 -14.05
CA PHE A 460 -16.64 -5.26 -13.09
C PHE A 460 -16.39 -3.89 -13.74
N MET A 461 -15.26 -3.72 -14.43
CA MET A 461 -14.94 -2.51 -15.20
C MET A 461 -16.00 -2.22 -16.27
N CYS A 462 -16.56 -3.24 -16.91
CA CYS A 462 -17.63 -3.08 -17.90
C CYS A 462 -18.92 -2.58 -17.25
N GLU A 463 -19.26 -3.08 -16.06
CA GLU A 463 -20.39 -2.58 -15.29
C GLU A 463 -20.18 -1.15 -14.80
N MET A 464 -18.94 -0.76 -14.44
CA MET A 464 -18.61 0.61 -14.08
C MET A 464 -18.58 1.57 -15.28
N ASP A 465 -18.05 1.13 -16.44
CA ASP A 465 -18.00 1.97 -17.64
C ASP A 465 -19.40 2.36 -18.11
N LYS A 466 -20.37 1.44 -18.02
CA LYS A 466 -21.78 1.74 -18.34
C LYS A 466 -22.39 2.87 -17.50
N GLN A 467 -21.83 3.14 -16.32
CA GLN A 467 -22.33 4.13 -15.37
C GLN A 467 -21.69 5.51 -15.58
N SER A 468 -20.58 5.57 -16.31
CA SER A 468 -19.82 6.80 -16.51
C SER A 468 -20.33 7.58 -17.73
N GLY A 469 -20.12 8.91 -17.75
CA GLY A 469 -20.27 9.73 -18.97
C GLY A 469 -21.69 10.01 -19.47
N LYS A 470 -22.75 9.67 -18.71
CA LYS A 470 -24.15 9.96 -19.09
C LYS A 470 -24.83 10.88 -18.08
N LEU A 471 -24.65 12.19 -18.26
CA LEU A 471 -25.38 13.21 -17.49
C LEU A 471 -26.89 13.22 -17.83
N ASP A 472 -27.29 12.81 -19.05
CA ASP A 472 -28.67 12.95 -19.54
C ASP A 472 -29.57 11.70 -19.45
N SER A 473 -29.21 10.65 -18.70
CA SER A 473 -30.14 9.52 -18.52
C SER A 473 -29.89 8.70 -17.25
N ALA A 474 -30.11 9.32 -16.09
CA ALA A 474 -30.18 8.63 -14.80
C ALA A 474 -31.52 7.89 -14.55
N GLN A 475 -32.26 7.55 -15.61
CA GLN A 475 -33.38 6.60 -15.54
C GLN A 475 -33.26 5.57 -16.68
N LYS A 476 -32.58 4.47 -16.39
CA LYS A 476 -32.90 3.18 -16.99
C LYS A 476 -33.26 2.24 -15.85
N ASN A 477 -34.50 1.76 -15.85
CA ASN A 477 -35.05 0.82 -14.86
C ASN A 477 -35.23 1.36 -13.43
N GLY A 478 -35.44 2.67 -13.26
CA GLY A 478 -35.79 3.26 -11.95
C GLY A 478 -34.63 3.43 -10.95
N GLU A 479 -33.39 3.10 -11.33
CA GLU A 479 -32.20 3.29 -10.48
C GLU A 479 -31.44 4.57 -10.86
N VAL A 480 -31.27 5.48 -9.91
CA VAL A 480 -30.50 6.74 -10.06
C VAL A 480 -29.02 6.48 -9.75
N TYR A 481 -28.14 6.72 -10.73
CA TYR A 481 -26.68 6.74 -10.53
C TYR A 481 -26.27 8.10 -9.95
N ARG A 482 -25.42 8.10 -8.91
CA ARG A 482 -24.92 9.34 -8.31
C ARG A 482 -23.57 9.72 -8.93
N LEU A 483 -23.62 10.59 -9.94
CA LEU A 483 -22.45 11.19 -10.56
C LEU A 483 -22.26 12.63 -10.08
N ASN A 484 -21.01 13.07 -10.02
CA ASN A 484 -20.66 14.47 -9.89
C ASN A 484 -20.95 15.22 -11.20
N PRO A 485 -21.10 16.57 -11.19
CA PRO A 485 -21.36 17.36 -12.40
C PRO A 485 -20.31 17.19 -13.51
N ASN A 486 -19.08 16.81 -13.15
CA ASN A 486 -18.00 16.53 -14.11
C ASN A 486 -18.08 15.11 -14.74
N GLY A 487 -19.08 14.30 -14.38
CA GLY A 487 -19.29 12.95 -14.90
C GLY A 487 -18.52 11.84 -14.16
N THR A 488 -17.82 12.17 -13.07
CA THR A 488 -17.16 11.18 -12.21
C THR A 488 -18.14 10.52 -11.25
N ILE A 489 -17.82 9.34 -10.73
CA ILE A 489 -18.64 8.71 -9.68
C ILE A 489 -18.49 9.44 -8.33
N LEU A 490 -19.49 9.31 -7.46
CA LEU A 490 -19.48 9.95 -6.14
C LEU A 490 -18.47 9.30 -5.19
N PHE A 491 -17.73 10.14 -4.46
CA PHE A 491 -16.86 9.76 -3.35
C PHE A 491 -17.59 9.74 -2.02
N THR A 492 -17.29 8.73 -1.21
CA THR A 492 -17.73 8.62 0.18
C THR A 492 -16.52 8.47 1.07
N LYS A 493 -16.38 9.36 2.06
CA LYS A 493 -15.40 9.19 3.14
C LYS A 493 -15.85 8.05 4.04
N THR A 494 -15.00 7.06 4.27
CA THR A 494 -15.33 5.89 5.07
C THR A 494 -15.19 6.20 6.56
N LYS A 495 -15.92 5.46 7.40
CA LYS A 495 -15.69 5.47 8.85
C LYS A 495 -14.42 4.71 9.12
N ASP A 496 -13.30 5.38 8.90
CA ASP A 496 -12.01 4.87 9.32
C ASP A 496 -11.95 5.14 10.82
N GLU A 497 -12.14 4.09 11.64
CA GLU A 497 -11.61 4.17 13.00
C GLU A 497 -10.17 4.65 12.86
N ASN A 498 -9.73 5.58 13.71
CA ASN A 498 -8.34 6.01 13.76
C ASN A 498 -7.45 4.78 13.97
N GLN A 499 -7.12 4.08 12.90
CA GLN A 499 -6.00 3.18 12.78
C GLN A 499 -4.79 4.11 12.69
N GLY A 500 -4.53 4.85 13.78
CA GLY A 500 -3.18 5.30 14.04
C GLY A 500 -2.30 4.08 13.85
N ARG A 501 -1.24 4.20 13.05
CA ARG A 501 -0.28 3.12 12.78
C ARG A 501 -0.11 2.29 14.05
N MET A 502 -0.69 1.09 14.06
CA MET A 502 -0.52 0.19 15.19
C MET A 502 0.95 -0.23 15.14
N ASN A 503 1.77 0.40 16.00
CA ASN A 503 3.17 0.03 16.13
C ASN A 503 3.22 -1.24 16.95
N PHE A 504 3.56 -2.35 16.29
CA PHE A 504 3.79 -3.63 16.95
C PHE A 504 5.21 -3.69 17.47
N LYS A 505 5.36 -3.84 18.78
CA LYS A 505 6.68 -4.06 19.40
C LYS A 505 7.11 -5.52 19.31
N VAL A 506 6.14 -6.42 19.17
CA VAL A 506 6.34 -7.87 19.11
C VAL A 506 5.51 -8.48 17.98
N THR A 507 5.88 -9.69 17.58
CA THR A 507 5.10 -10.51 16.65
C THR A 507 4.83 -11.87 17.24
N LEU A 508 3.65 -12.40 17.00
CA LEU A 508 3.33 -13.79 17.33
C LEU A 508 4.03 -14.77 16.37
N GLY A 509 4.45 -14.32 15.19
CA GLY A 509 5.08 -15.18 14.18
C GLY A 509 4.09 -16.06 13.43
N ILE A 510 2.87 -15.57 13.24
CA ILE A 510 1.85 -16.22 12.41
C ILE A 510 1.52 -15.35 11.21
N MET A 511 0.87 -15.98 10.23
CA MET A 511 0.23 -15.29 9.13
C MET A 511 -1.29 -15.42 9.29
N PRO A 512 -2.01 -14.30 9.40
CA PRO A 512 -3.46 -14.32 9.47
C PRO A 512 -4.08 -14.82 8.17
N ASP A 513 -5.18 -15.54 8.29
CA ASP A 513 -6.05 -15.89 7.18
C ASP A 513 -7.05 -14.75 6.93
N TYR A 514 -6.74 -13.89 5.97
CA TYR A 514 -7.59 -12.75 5.61
C TYR A 514 -8.88 -13.17 4.88
N VAL A 515 -8.97 -14.41 4.37
CA VAL A 515 -10.15 -14.94 3.68
C VAL A 515 -11.12 -15.69 4.59
N TYR A 516 -10.76 -15.90 5.87
CA TYR A 516 -11.64 -16.48 6.87
C TYR A 516 -12.75 -15.51 7.32
N ASP A 517 -13.97 -16.02 7.41
CA ASP A 517 -15.18 -15.25 7.76
C ASP A 517 -15.90 -15.77 9.00
N GLY A 518 -15.30 -16.73 9.72
CA GLY A 518 -15.83 -17.16 11.01
C GLY A 518 -15.36 -16.26 12.14
N GLU A 519 -15.90 -16.48 13.34
CA GLU A 519 -15.47 -15.76 14.54
C GLU A 519 -14.03 -16.13 14.92
N GLY A 520 -13.25 -15.11 15.25
CA GLY A 520 -11.83 -15.25 15.59
C GLY A 520 -10.90 -14.91 14.44
N MET A 521 -9.61 -15.13 14.66
CA MET A 521 -8.57 -14.93 13.66
C MET A 521 -7.93 -16.28 13.34
N ARG A 522 -8.24 -16.81 12.14
CA ARG A 522 -7.70 -18.09 11.67
C ARG A 522 -6.26 -17.91 11.23
N VAL A 523 -5.42 -18.86 11.59
CA VAL A 523 -3.99 -18.92 11.27
C VAL A 523 -3.81 -19.64 9.94
N ASP A 524 -3.34 -18.95 8.92
CA ASP A 524 -3.03 -19.57 7.62
C ASP A 524 -1.58 -20.08 7.54
N GLY A 525 -0.69 -19.58 8.41
CA GLY A 525 0.68 -20.07 8.53
C GLY A 525 1.30 -19.76 9.88
N VAL A 526 2.24 -20.60 10.30
CA VAL A 526 3.03 -20.43 11.52
C VAL A 526 4.50 -20.44 11.12
N LYS A 527 5.27 -19.43 11.56
CA LYS A 527 6.70 -19.31 11.25
C LYS A 527 7.53 -20.10 12.25
N THR A 528 8.47 -20.89 11.75
CA THR A 528 9.36 -21.71 12.57
C THR A 528 10.20 -20.86 13.52
N ASN A 529 10.44 -21.37 14.74
CA ASN A 529 11.21 -20.72 15.81
C ASN A 529 10.66 -19.36 16.30
N LYS A 530 9.43 -18.97 15.91
CA LYS A 530 8.76 -17.77 16.43
C LYS A 530 7.83 -18.11 17.61
N PRO A 531 7.33 -17.11 18.37
CA PRO A 531 6.53 -17.35 19.58
C PRO A 531 5.38 -18.34 19.43
N ALA A 532 4.60 -18.27 18.34
CA ALA A 532 3.52 -19.20 18.07
C ALA A 532 3.98 -20.65 17.82
N ASP A 533 5.07 -20.83 17.07
CA ASP A 533 5.64 -22.15 16.81
C ASP A 533 6.16 -22.80 18.09
N LYS A 534 6.90 -22.03 18.90
CA LYS A 534 7.38 -22.47 20.22
C LYS A 534 6.24 -22.82 21.19
N ALA A 535 5.10 -22.15 21.04
CA ALA A 535 3.89 -22.42 21.82
C ALA A 535 3.03 -23.56 21.23
N GLY A 536 3.41 -24.17 20.10
CA GLY A 536 2.70 -25.29 19.49
C GLY A 536 1.43 -24.91 18.71
N MET A 537 1.34 -23.66 18.24
CA MET A 537 0.26 -23.20 17.34
C MET A 537 0.43 -23.81 15.96
N LEU A 538 -0.68 -24.16 15.30
CA LEU A 538 -0.68 -24.83 14.00
C LEU A 538 -1.49 -24.06 12.96
N LYS A 539 -1.19 -24.31 11.67
CA LYS A 539 -2.04 -23.87 10.57
C LYS A 539 -3.47 -24.41 10.76
N GLY A 540 -4.46 -23.55 10.59
CA GLY A 540 -5.88 -23.87 10.78
C GLY A 540 -6.42 -23.59 12.18
N ASP A 541 -5.55 -23.31 13.17
CA ASP A 541 -5.99 -22.82 14.48
C ASP A 541 -6.74 -21.48 14.33
N ILE A 542 -7.78 -21.26 15.14
CA ILE A 542 -8.52 -19.99 15.18
C ILE A 542 -8.31 -19.34 16.54
N ILE A 543 -7.59 -18.21 16.58
CA ILE A 543 -7.41 -17.44 17.81
C ILE A 543 -8.74 -16.79 18.17
N ILE A 544 -9.28 -17.16 19.33
CA ILE A 544 -10.56 -16.66 19.86
C ILE A 544 -10.39 -15.76 21.08
N ALA A 545 -9.23 -15.83 21.75
CA ALA A 545 -8.85 -14.86 22.78
C ALA A 545 -7.33 -14.80 22.95
N MET A 546 -6.83 -13.64 23.37
CA MET A 546 -5.43 -13.42 23.71
C MET A 546 -5.35 -12.51 24.94
N ASN A 547 -4.58 -12.92 25.94
CA ASN A 547 -4.36 -12.19 27.18
C ASN A 547 -5.66 -11.73 27.88
N GLY A 548 -6.64 -12.65 27.97
CA GLY A 548 -7.96 -12.38 28.56
C GLY A 548 -8.90 -11.51 27.71
N LYS A 549 -8.48 -11.05 26.53
CA LYS A 549 -9.30 -10.27 25.59
C LYS A 549 -9.83 -11.15 24.47
N LEU A 550 -11.11 -11.00 24.17
CA LEU A 550 -11.74 -11.70 23.05
C LEU A 550 -11.13 -11.21 21.73
N VAL A 551 -10.92 -12.15 20.82
CA VAL A 551 -10.51 -11.91 19.45
C VAL A 551 -11.67 -12.39 18.58
N LEU A 552 -12.48 -11.46 18.06
CA LEU A 552 -13.61 -11.79 17.19
C LEU A 552 -13.23 -11.70 15.72
N ASN A 553 -12.19 -10.95 15.40
CA ASN A 553 -11.67 -10.76 14.06
C ASN A 553 -10.18 -10.39 14.11
N ILE A 554 -9.59 -10.17 12.92
CA ILE A 554 -8.17 -9.79 12.79
C ILE A 554 -7.84 -8.44 13.44
N GLN A 555 -8.77 -7.48 13.48
CA GLN A 555 -8.52 -6.16 14.07
C GLN A 555 -8.40 -6.26 15.59
N ASP A 556 -9.23 -7.09 16.22
CA ASP A 556 -9.12 -7.37 17.67
C ASP A 556 -7.77 -8.01 17.99
N TYR A 557 -7.36 -9.01 17.20
CA TYR A 557 -6.05 -9.64 17.32
C TYR A 557 -4.93 -8.60 17.24
N MET A 558 -4.95 -7.74 16.22
CA MET A 558 -3.95 -6.69 16.02
C MET A 558 -3.95 -5.68 17.18
N LYS A 559 -5.12 -5.28 17.68
CA LYS A 559 -5.21 -4.37 18.83
C LYS A 559 -4.65 -4.98 20.12
N VAL A 560 -4.85 -6.27 20.35
CA VAL A 560 -4.29 -6.96 21.53
C VAL A 560 -2.77 -7.13 21.37
N LEU A 561 -2.30 -7.53 20.19
CA LEU A 561 -0.88 -7.71 19.90
C LEU A 561 -0.10 -6.38 20.02
N SER A 562 -0.69 -5.25 19.62
CA SER A 562 -0.02 -3.94 19.71
C SER A 562 0.20 -3.45 21.14
N GLN A 563 -0.37 -4.13 22.14
CA GLN A 563 -0.24 -3.79 23.56
C GLN A 563 0.82 -4.64 24.28
N LEU A 564 1.44 -5.59 23.59
CA LEU A 564 2.44 -6.49 24.15
C LEU A 564 3.86 -6.00 23.88
N ASP A 565 4.73 -6.26 24.84
CA ASP A 565 6.15 -5.90 24.87
C ASP A 565 7.05 -7.15 24.77
N LYS A 566 8.31 -6.97 24.35
CA LYS A 566 9.27 -8.06 24.23
C LYS A 566 9.53 -8.68 25.61
N GLY A 567 9.41 -10.00 25.72
CA GLY A 567 9.53 -10.73 26.99
C GLY A 567 8.20 -11.01 27.67
N ASP A 568 7.09 -10.39 27.23
CA ASP A 568 5.76 -10.66 27.77
C ASP A 568 5.36 -12.12 27.55
N LYS A 569 4.64 -12.66 28.53
CA LYS A 569 3.93 -13.93 28.40
C LYS A 569 2.45 -13.64 28.22
N ALA A 570 1.84 -14.20 27.18
CA ALA A 570 0.41 -14.13 26.97
C ALA A 570 -0.18 -15.51 26.80
N ILE A 571 -1.37 -15.69 27.38
CA ILE A 571 -2.21 -16.84 27.13
C ILE A 571 -2.99 -16.60 25.85
N VAL A 572 -2.90 -17.53 24.89
CA VAL A 572 -3.61 -17.48 23.62
C VAL A 572 -4.53 -18.68 23.52
N ASN A 573 -5.84 -18.41 23.50
CA ASN A 573 -6.85 -19.45 23.32
C ASN A 573 -7.13 -19.63 21.83
N VAL A 574 -6.94 -20.86 21.36
CA VAL A 574 -7.17 -21.23 19.96
C VAL A 574 -8.20 -22.34 19.85
N LYS A 575 -9.07 -22.26 18.85
CA LYS A 575 -9.93 -23.37 18.45
C LYS A 575 -9.19 -24.21 17.42
N ARG A 576 -8.97 -25.49 17.71
CA ARG A 576 -8.36 -26.49 16.82
C ARG A 576 -9.39 -27.58 16.55
N GLY A 577 -10.03 -27.51 15.37
CA GLY A 577 -11.19 -28.35 15.08
C GLY A 577 -12.37 -27.99 16.00
N ASN A 578 -12.78 -28.94 16.84
CA ASN A 578 -13.88 -28.75 17.81
C ASN A 578 -13.40 -28.47 19.25
N GLU A 579 -12.09 -28.51 19.49
CA GLU A 579 -11.51 -28.30 20.82
C GLU A 579 -10.92 -26.90 20.97
N THR A 580 -11.03 -26.34 22.18
CA THR A 580 -10.31 -25.12 22.55
C THR A 580 -9.01 -25.51 23.26
N LYS A 581 -7.89 -24.95 22.83
CA LYS A 581 -6.57 -25.14 23.44
C LYS A 581 -6.03 -23.83 23.94
N GLU A 582 -5.40 -23.89 25.10
CA GLU A 582 -4.68 -22.78 25.70
C GLU A 582 -3.19 -22.90 25.36
N LEU A 583 -2.62 -21.87 24.73
CA LEU A 583 -1.21 -21.81 24.35
C LEU A 583 -0.52 -20.71 25.15
N ASN A 584 0.55 -21.07 25.85
CA ASN A 584 1.39 -20.12 26.57
C ASN A 584 2.46 -19.57 25.62
N VAL A 585 2.27 -18.33 25.17
CA VAL A 585 3.17 -17.67 24.23
C VAL A 585 4.09 -16.72 24.98
N GLN A 586 5.38 -16.77 24.66
CA GLN A 586 6.37 -15.78 25.11
C GLN A 586 6.89 -14.98 23.91
N PHE A 587 6.75 -13.66 23.96
CA PHE A 587 7.02 -12.74 22.86
C PHE A 587 8.46 -12.23 22.78
#